data_AF-A0A7C4KLS3-F1
#
_entry.id   AF-A0A7C4KLS3-F1
#
_cell.length_a   1.000
_cell.length_b   1.000
_cell.length_c   1.000
_cell.angle_alpha   90.00
_cell.angle_beta   90.00
_cell.angle_gamma   90.00
#
_symmetry.space_group_name_H-M   'P 1'
#
loop_
_entity.id
_entity.type
_entity.pdbx_description
1 polymer ?
#
loop_
_entity_poly.entity_id
_entity_poly.type
_entity_poly.pdbx_seq_one_letter_code
_entity_poly.pdbx_strand_id
1 'polypeptide(L)'
;MAQQQTKQRKVPWKGWVIFGLLLLLGGGVAWWVHDVLHGMPRPWYARYQIHRYLKQQTGQSKFETTFKLNLSEDVAKLEARLAELDKNLADYETNANRLRAEIQSINRALNTLSEVSRRQNILTNRLRDLELTLRQVPAALTNLPEATLTNMQAMRTELTNLAAVVDPVLQPLQPLRDTINQLQNQVDERTRARAPLQREMAQLQQEIKDGKRMQGTNEVVLTPDDLTAASNRIAQIQTNLDTIDGELKPLQEQLAEKQAEFDKNMAPVATAYRTMRWLQQRINTVGTLEANIQRLMSDLDTARKDLDARLQGLNLPADVETLRNALAERQKSVAEMDKKFQDQVTARAALRRDLQAQKNLLAAQQTDLTAQFRQRLNVAKTYREMYVIVGEMLTVVEDLLSRADTNQQRIGLQMAVQTGVLCSTPNLVENYWLAARIGEAYVLPNRHMANEPNRKPPFTPDALVQSCIAAYRNANEPERIIPLLRENLKQARDDKEANQARVVLAQEFEQISRYKEALAMYQAVTDKNRWISNKIAAMERRIK
;
A
#
# COMPACT_ATOMS: atom_id res chain seq x y z
N MET A 1 -25.03 -39.51 83.45
CA MET A 1 -24.47 -38.92 82.21
C MET A 1 -23.74 -40.02 81.46
N ALA A 2 -24.28 -40.39 80.29
CA ALA A 2 -23.84 -41.53 79.49
C ALA A 2 -22.80 -41.08 78.45
N GLN A 3 -21.67 -41.78 78.36
CA GLN A 3 -20.75 -41.68 77.23
C GLN A 3 -20.83 -42.97 76.42
N GLN A 4 -21.38 -42.85 75.21
CA GLN A 4 -21.48 -43.91 74.21
C GLN A 4 -20.08 -44.23 73.65
N GLN A 5 -19.64 -45.48 73.82
CA GLN A 5 -18.54 -46.05 73.04
C GLN A 5 -19.10 -46.63 71.74
N THR A 6 -18.76 -46.02 70.61
CA THR A 6 -19.05 -46.54 69.28
C THR A 6 -18.04 -47.64 68.91
N LYS A 7 -18.51 -48.89 68.86
CA LYS A 7 -17.76 -50.04 68.33
C LYS A 7 -17.67 -49.93 66.80
N GLN A 8 -16.51 -49.50 66.29
CA GLN A 8 -16.18 -49.64 64.87
C GLN A 8 -15.94 -51.12 64.53
N ARG A 9 -16.87 -51.73 63.78
CA ARG A 9 -16.67 -53.04 63.14
C ARG A 9 -15.74 -52.86 61.93
N LYS A 10 -14.53 -53.44 62.01
CA LYS A 10 -13.63 -53.61 60.86
C LYS A 10 -14.27 -54.57 59.85
N VAL A 11 -14.69 -54.05 58.71
CA VAL A 11 -15.15 -54.83 57.56
C VAL A 11 -13.92 -55.39 56.82
N PRO A 12 -13.91 -56.67 56.40
CA PRO A 12 -12.75 -57.28 55.74
C PRO A 12 -12.55 -56.70 54.33
N TRP A 13 -11.56 -55.83 54.20
CA TRP A 13 -11.17 -55.10 52.99
C TRP A 13 -10.84 -55.99 51.78
N LYS A 14 -10.36 -57.22 52.00
CA LYS A 14 -9.97 -58.14 50.93
C LYS A 14 -11.13 -58.67 50.08
N GLY A 15 -12.35 -58.77 50.63
CA GLY A 15 -13.53 -59.20 49.87
C GLY A 15 -14.01 -58.15 48.87
N TRP A 16 -13.92 -56.87 49.23
CA TRP A 16 -14.33 -55.75 48.38
C TRP A 16 -13.37 -55.49 47.21
N VAL A 17 -12.08 -55.80 47.38
CA VAL A 17 -11.09 -55.66 46.29
C VAL A 17 -11.31 -56.72 45.21
N ILE A 18 -11.61 -57.98 45.59
CA ILE A 18 -11.89 -59.05 44.63
C ILE A 18 -13.25 -58.84 43.96
N PHE A 19 -14.26 -58.42 44.72
CA PHE A 19 -15.57 -58.08 44.16
C PHE A 19 -15.52 -56.85 43.23
N GLY A 20 -14.71 -55.84 43.59
CA GLY A 20 -14.43 -54.67 42.74
C GLY A 20 -13.68 -55.02 41.46
N LEU A 21 -12.70 -55.93 41.50
CA LEU A 21 -11.99 -56.44 40.32
C LEU A 21 -12.90 -57.27 39.41
N LEU A 22 -13.77 -58.11 39.96
CA LEU A 22 -14.77 -58.87 39.20
C LEU A 22 -15.86 -57.97 38.60
N LEU A 23 -16.27 -56.90 39.28
CA LEU A 23 -17.17 -55.89 38.73
C LEU A 23 -16.50 -55.00 37.67
N LEU A 24 -15.20 -54.71 37.79
CA LEU A 24 -14.44 -54.00 36.76
C LEU A 24 -14.20 -54.87 35.52
N LEU A 25 -13.92 -56.16 35.71
CA LEU A 25 -13.82 -57.12 34.61
C LEU A 25 -15.18 -57.39 33.97
N GLY A 26 -16.24 -57.61 34.78
CA GLY A 26 -17.60 -57.84 34.30
C GLY A 26 -18.22 -56.60 33.64
N GLY A 27 -18.04 -55.42 34.23
CA GLY A 27 -18.45 -54.14 33.67
C GLY A 27 -17.63 -53.75 32.44
N GLY A 28 -16.32 -54.03 32.44
CA GLY A 28 -15.45 -53.86 31.28
C GLY A 28 -15.83 -54.77 30.12
N VAL A 29 -16.17 -56.03 30.39
CA VAL A 29 -16.66 -57.00 29.38
C VAL A 29 -18.06 -56.63 28.90
N ALA A 30 -18.98 -56.23 29.77
CA ALA A 30 -20.32 -55.82 29.37
C ALA A 30 -20.31 -54.52 28.55
N TRP A 31 -19.49 -53.54 28.93
CA TRP A 31 -19.28 -52.32 28.15
C TRP A 31 -18.57 -52.62 26.83
N TRP A 32 -17.58 -53.50 26.83
CA TRP A 32 -16.91 -53.96 25.61
C TRP A 32 -17.88 -54.71 24.68
N VAL A 33 -18.75 -55.59 25.21
CA VAL A 33 -19.78 -56.29 24.43
C VAL A 33 -20.82 -55.30 23.88
N HIS A 34 -21.26 -54.33 24.66
CA HIS A 34 -22.18 -53.28 24.19
C HIS A 34 -21.55 -52.39 23.11
N ASP A 35 -20.30 -51.97 23.27
CA ASP A 35 -19.55 -51.17 22.28
C ASP A 35 -19.26 -51.99 21.00
N VAL A 36 -19.00 -53.29 21.13
CA VAL A 36 -18.79 -54.21 19.99
C VAL A 36 -20.09 -54.53 19.24
N LEU A 37 -21.22 -54.61 19.94
CA LEU A 37 -22.54 -54.93 19.34
C LEU A 37 -23.24 -53.71 18.74
N HIS A 38 -22.97 -52.49 19.22
CA HIS A 38 -23.70 -51.29 18.82
C HIS A 38 -22.83 -50.12 18.34
N GLY A 39 -21.51 -50.18 18.54
CA GLY A 39 -20.53 -49.19 18.08
C GLY A 39 -19.73 -49.67 16.87
N MET A 40 -19.01 -48.73 16.23
CA MET A 40 -17.99 -49.13 15.28
C MET A 40 -16.82 -49.80 16.01
N PRO A 41 -16.28 -50.91 15.47
CA PRO A 41 -15.17 -51.60 16.11
C PRO A 41 -13.97 -50.66 16.21
N ARG A 42 -13.29 -50.70 17.36
CA ARG A 42 -12.13 -49.86 17.59
C ARG A 42 -11.03 -50.19 16.57
N PRO A 43 -10.27 -49.20 16.08
CA PRO A 43 -9.27 -49.41 15.03
C PRO A 43 -8.27 -50.51 15.37
N TRP A 44 -7.81 -50.56 16.62
CA TRP A 44 -6.86 -51.56 17.09
C TRP A 44 -7.42 -52.98 17.03
N TYR A 45 -8.72 -53.17 17.26
CA TYR A 45 -9.36 -54.49 17.23
C TYR A 45 -9.48 -54.99 15.79
N ALA A 46 -9.87 -54.11 14.86
CA ALA A 46 -9.87 -54.44 13.44
C ALA A 46 -8.44 -54.79 12.93
N ARG A 47 -7.40 -54.04 13.35
CA ARG A 47 -6.00 -54.39 13.07
C ARG A 47 -5.65 -55.77 13.62
N TYR A 48 -6.03 -56.08 14.86
CA TYR A 48 -5.79 -57.39 15.45
C TYR A 48 -6.47 -58.51 14.64
N GLN A 49 -7.72 -58.33 14.22
CA GLN A 49 -8.45 -59.29 13.40
C GLN A 49 -7.75 -59.54 12.06
N ILE A 50 -7.28 -58.48 11.39
CA ILE A 50 -6.52 -58.59 10.14
C ILE A 50 -5.24 -59.40 10.36
N HIS A 51 -4.41 -59.04 11.35
CA HIS A 51 -3.15 -59.72 11.61
C HIS A 51 -3.35 -61.20 11.98
N ARG A 52 -4.36 -61.49 12.79
CA ARG A 52 -4.72 -62.87 13.14
C ARG A 52 -5.13 -63.65 11.91
N TYR A 53 -5.97 -63.07 11.06
CA TYR A 53 -6.40 -63.70 9.81
C TYR A 53 -5.22 -63.97 8.87
N LEU A 54 -4.38 -62.95 8.61
CA LEU A 54 -3.20 -63.09 7.76
C LEU A 54 -2.22 -64.14 8.31
N LYS A 55 -2.03 -64.20 9.64
CA LYS A 55 -1.21 -65.24 10.28
C LYS A 55 -1.79 -66.65 10.07
N GLN A 56 -3.10 -66.81 10.18
CA GLN A 56 -3.76 -68.10 9.94
C GLN A 56 -3.62 -68.55 8.48
N GLN A 57 -3.74 -67.63 7.52
CA GLN A 57 -3.65 -67.95 6.09
C GLN A 57 -2.21 -68.17 5.61
N THR A 58 -1.23 -67.50 6.22
CA THR A 58 0.16 -67.50 5.73
C THR A 58 1.14 -68.30 6.58
N GLY A 59 0.81 -68.53 7.86
CA GLY A 59 1.75 -69.02 8.87
C GLY A 59 2.78 -67.98 9.33
N GLN A 60 2.75 -66.76 8.79
CA GLN A 60 3.70 -65.69 9.13
C GLN A 60 3.05 -64.70 10.10
N SER A 61 3.82 -64.26 11.11
CA SER A 61 3.38 -63.23 12.06
C SER A 61 4.04 -61.87 11.85
N LYS A 62 5.06 -61.80 11.00
CA LYS A 62 5.77 -60.58 10.63
C LYS A 62 5.89 -60.55 9.11
N PHE A 63 5.43 -59.45 8.52
CA PHE A 63 5.60 -59.16 7.11
C PHE A 63 6.67 -58.09 7.01
N GLU A 64 7.75 -58.35 6.28
CA GLU A 64 8.86 -57.41 6.13
C GLU A 64 8.80 -56.76 4.77
N THR A 65 9.05 -55.46 4.71
CA THR A 65 9.14 -54.72 3.46
C THR A 65 10.51 -54.08 3.33
N THR A 66 11.16 -54.27 2.19
CA THR A 66 12.42 -53.59 1.86
C THR A 66 12.21 -52.13 1.46
N PHE A 67 10.96 -51.71 1.25
CA PHE A 67 10.63 -50.38 0.76
C PHE A 67 10.71 -49.33 1.87
N LYS A 68 11.55 -48.30 1.68
CA LYS A 68 11.62 -47.10 2.52
C LYS A 68 11.33 -45.86 1.69
N LEU A 69 10.28 -45.14 2.07
CA LEU A 69 9.87 -43.88 1.45
C LEU A 69 10.79 -42.74 1.93
N ASN A 70 12.00 -42.66 1.39
CA ASN A 70 13.10 -41.82 1.90
C ASN A 70 12.97 -40.32 1.58
N LEU A 71 12.20 -39.93 0.54
CA LEU A 71 12.21 -38.55 0.02
C LEU A 71 11.26 -37.57 0.71
N SER A 72 10.41 -38.06 1.59
CA SER A 72 9.39 -37.23 2.26
C SER A 72 10.00 -36.29 3.31
N GLU A 73 11.06 -36.73 4.00
CA GLU A 73 11.81 -35.88 4.93
C GLU A 73 12.52 -34.73 4.20
N ASP A 74 13.06 -35.00 3.00
CA ASP A 74 13.72 -33.99 2.18
C ASP A 74 12.74 -32.93 1.67
N VAL A 75 11.53 -33.33 1.27
CA VAL A 75 10.43 -32.41 0.90
C VAL A 75 10.09 -31.50 2.09
N ALA A 76 9.92 -32.04 3.29
CA ALA A 76 9.59 -31.25 4.48
C ALA A 76 10.71 -30.25 4.84
N LYS A 77 11.98 -30.67 4.75
CA LYS A 77 13.14 -29.79 4.96
C LYS A 77 13.18 -28.64 3.95
N LEU A 78 12.89 -28.92 2.68
CA LEU A 78 12.83 -27.90 1.63
C LEU A 78 11.67 -26.91 1.85
N GLU A 79 10.50 -27.38 2.28
CA GLU A 79 9.37 -26.51 2.62
C GLU A 79 9.68 -25.57 3.81
N ALA A 80 10.31 -26.10 4.86
CA ALA A 80 10.72 -25.29 6.01
C ALA A 80 11.75 -24.21 5.63
N ARG A 81 12.75 -24.57 4.80
CA ARG A 81 13.72 -23.60 4.27
C ARG A 81 13.07 -22.51 3.43
N LEU A 82 12.02 -22.86 2.66
CA LEU A 82 11.30 -21.91 1.82
C LEU A 82 10.48 -20.92 2.67
N ALA A 83 9.86 -21.40 3.74
CA ALA A 83 9.13 -20.55 4.68
C ALA A 83 10.07 -19.55 5.40
N GLU A 84 11.24 -20.00 5.84
CA GLU A 84 12.25 -19.13 6.46
C GLU A 84 12.76 -18.06 5.48
N LEU A 85 12.99 -18.45 4.23
CA LEU A 85 13.46 -17.54 3.20
C LEU A 85 12.38 -16.50 2.82
N ASP A 86 11.10 -16.90 2.80
CA ASP A 86 9.97 -15.99 2.58
C ASP A 86 9.87 -14.94 3.70
N LYS A 87 10.10 -15.34 4.96
CA LYS A 87 10.17 -14.41 6.10
C LYS A 87 11.33 -13.42 5.95
N ASN A 88 12.53 -13.92 5.64
CA ASN A 88 13.70 -13.07 5.44
C ASN A 88 13.50 -12.03 4.34
N LEU A 89 12.85 -12.40 3.22
CA LEU A 89 12.53 -11.47 2.14
C LEU A 89 11.59 -10.34 2.59
N ALA A 90 10.58 -10.65 3.41
CA ALA A 90 9.67 -9.65 3.96
C ALA A 90 10.39 -8.67 4.91
N ASP A 91 11.32 -9.19 5.73
CA ASP A 91 12.14 -8.37 6.62
C ASP A 91 13.07 -7.44 5.84
N TYR A 92 13.68 -7.93 4.74
CA TYR A 92 14.50 -7.10 3.84
C TYR A 92 13.69 -5.96 3.22
N GLU A 93 12.48 -6.24 2.72
CA GLU A 93 11.62 -5.23 2.12
C GLU A 93 11.22 -4.13 3.12
N THR A 94 10.86 -4.54 4.35
CA THR A 94 10.53 -3.61 5.44
C THR A 94 11.72 -2.70 5.78
N ASN A 95 12.92 -3.27 5.90
CA ASN A 95 14.13 -2.52 6.22
C ASN A 95 14.55 -1.58 5.09
N ALA A 96 14.45 -2.01 3.83
CA ALA A 96 14.72 -1.17 2.66
C ALA A 96 13.77 0.03 2.58
N ASN A 97 12.48 -0.18 2.85
CA ASN A 97 11.50 0.90 2.87
C ASN A 97 11.77 1.91 3.98
N ARG A 98 12.18 1.45 5.17
CA ARG A 98 12.61 2.34 6.26
C ARG A 98 13.81 3.20 5.84
N LEU A 99 14.86 2.60 5.28
CA LEU A 99 16.03 3.36 4.83
C LEU A 99 15.71 4.35 3.70
N ARG A 100 14.80 4.00 2.78
CA ARG A 100 14.35 4.92 1.72
C ARG A 100 13.62 6.14 2.28
N ALA A 101 12.76 5.94 3.28
CA ALA A 101 12.09 7.05 3.97
C ALA A 101 13.10 7.97 4.70
N GLU A 102 14.09 7.35 5.34
CA GLU A 102 15.22 8.02 5.98
C GLU A 102 16.05 8.86 5.00
N ILE A 103 16.38 8.32 3.81
CA ILE A 103 17.05 9.05 2.71
C ILE A 103 16.23 10.25 2.26
N GLN A 104 14.91 10.08 2.08
CA GLN A 104 14.03 11.19 1.69
C GLN A 104 14.01 12.30 2.74
N SER A 105 14.02 11.93 4.02
CA SER A 105 14.07 12.89 5.13
C SER A 105 15.39 13.68 5.14
N ILE A 106 16.53 13.02 4.94
CA ILE A 106 17.84 13.70 4.84
C ILE A 106 17.88 14.66 3.65
N ASN A 107 17.38 14.25 2.47
CA ASN A 107 17.32 15.14 1.30
C ASN A 107 16.47 16.39 1.55
N ARG A 108 15.34 16.25 2.26
CA ARG A 108 14.53 17.40 2.67
C ARG A 108 15.30 18.32 3.62
N ALA A 109 16.02 17.77 4.60
CA ALA A 109 16.84 18.56 5.51
C ALA A 109 17.94 19.35 4.78
N LEU A 110 18.63 18.74 3.81
CA LEU A 110 19.62 19.41 2.96
C LEU A 110 19.01 20.58 2.17
N ASN A 111 17.80 20.41 1.62
CA ASN A 111 17.10 21.47 0.91
C ASN A 111 16.72 22.63 1.86
N THR A 112 16.20 22.33 3.05
CA THR A 112 15.89 23.35 4.06
C THR A 112 17.13 24.12 4.49
N LEU A 113 18.27 23.43 4.68
CA LEU A 113 19.54 24.07 5.05
C LEU A 113 20.07 25.02 3.95
N SER A 114 19.94 24.63 2.68
CA SER A 114 20.23 25.50 1.53
C SER A 114 19.36 26.77 1.52
N GLU A 115 18.07 26.60 1.79
CA GLU A 115 17.12 27.72 1.85
C GLU A 115 17.42 28.67 3.03
N VAL A 116 17.74 28.14 4.21
CA VAL A 116 18.19 28.93 5.37
C VAL A 116 19.42 29.76 5.01
N SER A 117 20.41 29.13 4.36
CA SER A 117 21.65 29.79 3.95
C SER A 117 21.39 30.91 2.93
N ARG A 118 20.49 30.66 1.95
CA ARG A 118 20.06 31.67 0.98
C ARG A 118 19.36 32.85 1.65
N ARG A 119 18.43 32.59 2.56
CA ARG A 119 17.70 33.63 3.31
C ARG A 119 18.62 34.47 4.17
N GLN A 120 19.59 33.85 4.83
CA GLN A 120 20.60 34.56 5.62
C GLN A 120 21.43 35.51 4.74
N ASN A 121 21.84 35.08 3.54
CA ASN A 121 22.55 35.96 2.60
C ASN A 121 21.68 37.15 2.15
N ILE A 122 20.40 36.92 1.87
CA ILE A 122 19.46 38.00 1.53
C ILE A 122 19.32 38.98 2.70
N LEU A 123 19.18 38.48 3.93
CA LEU A 123 19.08 39.31 5.13
C LEU A 123 20.34 40.17 5.32
N THR A 124 21.53 39.59 5.19
CA THR A 124 22.81 40.32 5.25
C THR A 124 22.88 41.44 4.21
N ASN A 125 22.49 41.17 2.96
CA ASN A 125 22.46 42.18 1.92
C ASN A 125 21.45 43.30 2.22
N ARG A 126 20.27 42.96 2.75
CA ARG A 126 19.25 43.96 3.14
C ARG A 126 19.68 44.82 4.32
N LEU A 127 20.36 44.24 5.30
CA LEU A 127 20.95 44.99 6.41
C LEU A 127 22.02 45.96 5.89
N ARG A 128 22.83 45.55 4.90
CA ARG A 128 23.80 46.42 4.23
C ARG A 128 23.12 47.53 3.43
N ASP A 129 22.05 47.25 2.69
CA ASP A 129 21.26 48.25 1.96
C ASP A 129 20.70 49.32 2.93
N LEU A 130 20.18 48.86 4.08
CA LEU A 130 19.68 49.74 5.14
C LEU A 130 20.81 50.62 5.70
N GLU A 131 21.96 50.03 6.02
CA GLU A 131 23.13 50.77 6.51
C GLU A 131 23.61 51.83 5.51
N LEU A 132 23.71 51.49 4.22
CA LEU A 132 24.08 52.44 3.17
C LEU A 132 23.05 53.56 3.01
N THR A 133 21.76 53.23 3.05
CA THR A 133 20.67 54.22 2.98
C THR A 133 20.74 55.19 4.16
N LEU A 134 21.07 54.71 5.35
CA LEU A 134 21.26 55.55 6.54
C LEU A 134 22.54 56.41 6.45
N ARG A 135 23.61 55.94 5.79
CA ARG A 135 24.87 56.69 5.64
C ARG A 135 24.85 57.75 4.53
N GLN A 136 24.03 57.59 3.48
CA GLN A 136 23.96 58.55 2.37
C GLN A 136 23.24 59.84 2.81
N VAL A 137 23.98 60.87 3.18
CA VAL A 137 23.46 62.21 3.50
C VAL A 137 23.84 63.19 2.37
N PRO A 138 22.87 63.74 1.62
CA PRO A 138 23.15 64.80 0.65
C PRO A 138 23.83 66.00 1.31
N ALA A 139 24.77 66.65 0.60
CA ALA A 139 25.48 67.84 1.07
C ALA A 139 24.56 69.01 1.46
N ALA A 140 23.31 69.03 0.99
CA ALA A 140 22.30 70.04 1.32
C ALA A 140 21.76 69.96 2.77
N LEU A 141 22.18 68.95 3.56
CA LEU A 141 21.64 68.65 4.89
C LEU A 141 22.67 68.68 6.01
N THR A 142 23.84 69.28 5.78
CA THR A 142 24.91 69.43 6.79
C THR A 142 24.48 70.20 8.05
N ASN A 143 23.32 70.88 8.01
CA ASN A 143 22.77 71.67 9.12
C ASN A 143 21.79 70.89 10.02
N LEU A 144 21.41 69.66 9.66
CA LEU A 144 20.56 68.83 10.53
C LEU A 144 21.40 68.09 11.57
N PRO A 145 20.93 67.93 12.82
CA PRO A 145 21.61 67.09 13.81
C PRO A 145 21.78 65.65 13.30
N GLU A 146 22.92 65.04 13.59
CA GLU A 146 23.22 63.64 13.24
C GLU A 146 22.15 62.66 13.77
N ALA A 147 21.58 62.97 14.93
CA ALA A 147 20.45 62.23 15.52
C ALA A 147 19.20 62.23 14.62
N THR A 148 18.95 63.32 13.88
CA THR A 148 17.84 63.44 12.92
C THR A 148 18.10 62.63 11.65
N LEU A 149 19.36 62.34 11.32
CA LEU A 149 19.74 61.60 10.11
C LEU A 149 19.78 60.09 10.31
N THR A 150 19.87 59.64 11.56
CA THR A 150 20.06 58.23 11.94
C THR A 150 18.86 57.61 12.66
N ASN A 151 17.91 58.42 13.15
CA ASN A 151 16.73 57.96 13.88
C ASN A 151 15.41 58.26 13.14
N MET A 152 14.62 57.22 12.86
CA MET A 152 13.31 57.30 12.20
C MET A 152 12.29 58.19 12.91
N GLN A 153 12.26 58.18 14.25
CA GLN A 153 11.34 59.03 15.02
C GLN A 153 11.77 60.49 14.96
N ALA A 154 13.07 60.76 14.98
CA ALA A 154 13.60 62.11 14.81
C ALA A 154 13.32 62.63 13.39
N MET A 155 13.49 61.81 12.35
CA MET A 155 13.11 62.16 10.96
C MET A 155 11.63 62.52 10.85
N ARG A 156 10.73 61.73 11.47
CA ARG A 156 9.28 62.00 11.46
C ARG A 156 8.92 63.29 12.19
N THR A 157 9.54 63.52 13.34
CA THR A 157 9.32 64.74 14.13
C THR A 157 9.75 65.97 13.34
N GLU A 158 10.93 65.91 12.72
CA GLU A 158 11.42 67.01 11.89
C GLU A 158 10.59 67.22 10.63
N LEU A 159 10.10 66.16 10.00
CA LEU A 159 9.16 66.25 8.90
C LEU A 159 7.88 67.00 9.31
N THR A 160 7.33 66.71 10.50
CA THR A 160 6.16 67.41 11.05
C THR A 160 6.45 68.89 11.31
N ASN A 161 7.62 69.20 11.87
CA ASN A 161 8.05 70.58 12.11
C ASN A 161 8.19 71.36 10.79
N LEU A 162 8.81 70.77 9.78
CA LEU A 162 8.98 71.39 8.46
C LEU A 162 7.65 71.57 7.75
N ALA A 163 6.73 70.59 7.83
CA ALA A 163 5.39 70.71 7.26
C ALA A 163 4.63 71.91 7.87
N ALA A 164 4.74 72.12 9.19
CA ALA A 164 4.10 73.27 9.85
C ALA A 164 4.61 74.63 9.36
N VAL A 165 5.84 74.71 8.85
CA VAL A 165 6.44 75.93 8.26
C VAL A 165 6.12 76.06 6.77
N VAL A 166 6.11 74.94 6.06
CA VAL A 166 6.03 74.89 4.59
C VAL A 166 4.58 74.90 4.07
N ASP A 167 3.67 74.20 4.74
CA ASP A 167 2.26 74.07 4.31
C ASP A 167 1.50 75.41 4.26
N PRO A 168 1.67 76.35 5.24
CA PRO A 168 1.01 77.65 5.18
C PRO A 168 1.42 78.50 3.98
N VAL A 169 2.61 78.26 3.40
CA VAL A 169 3.12 78.97 2.22
C VAL A 169 2.71 78.23 0.94
N LEU A 170 2.69 76.91 0.92
CA LEU A 170 2.30 76.12 -0.25
C LEU A 170 0.80 76.21 -0.56
N GLN A 171 -0.06 76.18 0.45
CA GLN A 171 -1.53 76.15 0.27
C GLN A 171 -2.04 77.36 -0.55
N PRO A 172 -1.66 78.62 -0.24
CA PRO A 172 -2.09 79.78 -1.01
C PRO A 172 -1.46 79.87 -2.42
N LEU A 173 -0.35 79.17 -2.67
CA LEU A 173 0.34 79.16 -3.96
C LEU A 173 -0.20 78.11 -4.93
N GLN A 174 -1.12 77.24 -4.48
CA GLN A 174 -1.71 76.21 -5.34
C GLN A 174 -2.42 76.78 -6.59
N PRO A 175 -3.24 77.84 -6.51
CA PRO A 175 -3.85 78.44 -7.70
C PRO A 175 -2.81 78.99 -8.68
N LEU A 176 -1.76 79.63 -8.17
CA LEU A 176 -0.65 80.14 -8.99
C LEU A 176 0.08 79.01 -9.73
N ARG A 177 0.29 77.88 -9.04
CA ARG A 177 0.87 76.66 -9.64
C ARG A 177 -0.03 76.08 -10.73
N ASP A 178 -1.34 76.06 -10.52
CA ASP A 178 -2.30 75.59 -11.51
C ASP A 178 -2.31 76.49 -12.75
N THR A 179 -2.21 77.82 -12.56
CA THR A 179 -2.04 78.79 -13.67
C THR A 179 -0.74 78.57 -14.45
N ILE A 180 0.39 78.34 -13.77
CA ILE A 180 1.67 78.02 -14.43
C ILE A 180 1.53 76.76 -15.29
N ASN A 181 0.89 75.71 -14.77
CA ASN A 181 0.68 74.47 -15.54
C ASN A 181 -0.22 74.69 -16.76
N GLN A 182 -1.27 75.50 -16.64
CA GLN A 182 -2.15 75.85 -17.75
C GLN A 182 -1.41 76.63 -18.84
N LEU A 183 -0.62 77.65 -18.46
CA LEU A 183 0.20 78.42 -19.39
C LEU A 183 1.25 77.55 -20.09
N GLN A 184 1.90 76.63 -19.35
CA GLN A 184 2.84 75.68 -19.93
C GLN A 184 2.18 74.79 -21.00
N ASN A 185 0.98 74.27 -20.73
CA ASN A 185 0.24 73.48 -21.72
C ASN A 185 -0.09 74.30 -22.97
N GLN A 186 -0.49 75.56 -22.82
CA GLN A 186 -0.76 76.44 -23.97
C GLN A 186 0.51 76.74 -24.80
N VAL A 187 1.65 76.98 -24.14
CA VAL A 187 2.95 77.13 -24.81
C VAL A 187 3.31 75.86 -25.58
N ASP A 188 3.14 74.70 -24.96
CA ASP A 188 3.45 73.40 -25.57
C ASP A 188 2.55 73.13 -26.79
N GLU A 189 1.25 73.43 -26.71
CA GLU A 189 0.29 73.29 -27.81
C GLU A 189 0.67 74.16 -29.01
N ARG A 190 1.00 75.44 -28.77
CA ARG A 190 1.42 76.37 -29.84
C ARG A 190 2.77 75.99 -30.43
N THR A 191 3.70 75.54 -29.60
CA THR A 191 5.00 75.01 -30.05
C THR A 191 4.82 73.77 -30.93
N ARG A 192 3.88 72.87 -30.58
CA ARG A 192 3.54 71.70 -31.39
C ARG A 192 2.87 72.07 -32.72
N ALA A 193 2.00 73.08 -32.74
CA ALA A 193 1.35 73.57 -33.97
C ALA A 193 2.34 74.20 -34.96
N ARG A 194 3.46 74.74 -34.47
CA ARG A 194 4.53 75.35 -35.27
C ARG A 194 5.31 74.33 -36.10
N ALA A 195 5.61 73.16 -35.54
CA ALA A 195 6.47 72.15 -36.16
C ALA A 195 5.99 71.61 -37.54
N PRO A 196 4.71 71.26 -37.77
CA PRO A 196 4.26 70.79 -39.08
C PRO A 196 4.32 71.90 -40.14
N LEU A 197 3.99 73.14 -39.77
CA LEU A 197 4.06 74.29 -40.68
C LEU A 197 5.50 74.58 -41.11
N GLN A 198 6.47 74.50 -40.19
CA GLN A 198 7.89 74.64 -40.55
C GLN A 198 8.38 73.54 -41.48
N ARG A 199 7.93 72.30 -41.28
CA ARG A 199 8.26 71.17 -42.18
C ARG A 199 7.63 71.35 -43.56
N GLU A 200 6.36 71.73 -43.62
CA GLU A 200 5.64 71.99 -44.87
C GLU A 200 6.32 73.14 -45.64
N MET A 201 6.68 74.23 -44.96
CA MET A 201 7.38 75.35 -45.56
C MET A 201 8.76 74.95 -46.10
N ALA A 202 9.56 74.22 -45.31
CA ALA A 202 10.88 73.74 -45.74
C ALA A 202 10.79 72.78 -46.93
N GLN A 203 9.77 71.91 -46.94
CA GLN A 203 9.50 71.02 -48.07
C GLN A 203 9.13 71.83 -49.32
N LEU A 204 8.20 72.77 -49.22
CA LEU A 204 7.79 73.62 -50.35
C LEU A 204 8.94 74.48 -50.88
N GLN A 205 9.80 75.02 -49.99
CA GLN A 205 11.00 75.75 -50.38
C GLN A 205 11.99 74.86 -51.14
N GLN A 206 12.16 73.61 -50.70
CA GLN A 206 13.00 72.64 -51.39
C GLN A 206 12.42 72.22 -52.74
N GLU A 207 11.11 72.00 -52.83
CA GLU A 207 10.40 71.69 -54.09
C GLU A 207 10.53 72.82 -55.11
N ILE A 208 10.39 74.09 -54.69
CA ILE A 208 10.62 75.26 -55.55
C ILE A 208 12.08 75.30 -56.03
N LYS A 209 13.04 75.05 -55.12
CA LYS A 209 14.48 75.07 -55.44
C LYS A 209 14.87 73.99 -56.44
N ASP A 210 14.31 72.79 -56.30
CA ASP A 210 14.60 71.64 -57.16
C ASP A 210 13.75 71.65 -58.44
N GLY A 211 12.72 72.50 -58.51
CA GLY A 211 11.75 72.59 -59.62
C GLY A 211 10.88 71.35 -59.75
N LYS A 212 10.81 70.52 -58.70
CA LYS A 212 10.21 69.18 -58.72
C LYS A 212 9.60 68.81 -57.36
N ARG A 213 8.57 67.98 -57.36
CA ARG A 213 7.87 67.47 -56.16
C ARG A 213 7.80 65.95 -56.19
N MET A 214 7.96 65.34 -55.01
CA MET A 214 7.76 63.89 -54.84
C MET A 214 6.28 63.61 -54.51
N GLN A 215 5.64 62.77 -55.32
CA GLN A 215 4.28 62.30 -55.10
C GLN A 215 4.32 60.77 -54.94
N GLY A 216 4.47 60.30 -53.70
CA GLY A 216 4.84 58.91 -53.42
C GLY A 216 6.30 58.65 -53.79
N THR A 217 6.57 57.67 -54.66
CA THR A 217 7.92 57.37 -55.17
C THR A 217 8.26 58.09 -56.47
N ASN A 218 7.32 58.88 -57.03
CA ASN A 218 7.47 59.48 -58.35
C ASN A 218 7.84 60.96 -58.24
N GLU A 219 8.79 61.38 -59.07
CA GLU A 219 9.27 62.74 -59.20
C GLU A 219 8.48 63.47 -60.30
N VAL A 220 7.84 64.59 -59.96
CA VAL A 220 7.01 65.39 -60.87
C VAL A 220 7.64 66.77 -61.04
N VAL A 221 7.89 67.19 -62.28
CA VAL A 221 8.40 68.54 -62.59
C VAL A 221 7.29 69.56 -62.36
N LEU A 222 7.58 70.62 -61.60
CA LEU A 222 6.63 71.66 -61.26
C LEU A 222 6.39 72.60 -62.45
N THR A 223 5.11 72.87 -62.74
CA THR A 223 4.72 73.88 -63.73
C THR A 223 4.85 75.30 -63.16
N PRO A 224 4.84 76.36 -63.99
CA PRO A 224 4.81 77.74 -63.52
C PRO A 224 3.64 78.05 -62.56
N ASP A 225 2.49 77.44 -62.80
CA ASP A 225 1.32 77.56 -61.92
C ASP A 225 1.56 76.85 -60.57
N ASP A 226 2.22 75.68 -60.58
CA ASP A 226 2.61 74.97 -59.35
C ASP A 226 3.63 75.76 -58.51
N LEU A 227 4.58 76.45 -59.15
CA LEU A 227 5.57 77.30 -58.48
C LEU A 227 4.89 78.53 -57.86
N THR A 228 3.90 79.10 -58.55
CA THR A 228 3.10 80.23 -58.05
C THR A 228 2.23 79.79 -56.86
N ALA A 229 1.57 78.63 -56.96
CA ALA A 229 0.79 78.06 -55.88
C ALA A 229 1.64 77.72 -54.64
N ALA A 230 2.83 77.14 -54.84
CA ALA A 230 3.78 76.85 -53.76
C ALA A 230 4.27 78.14 -53.08
N SER A 231 4.56 79.19 -53.86
CA SER A 231 4.95 80.51 -53.31
C SER A 231 3.83 81.15 -52.49
N ASN A 232 2.59 81.11 -52.98
CA ASN A 232 1.43 81.59 -52.23
C ASN A 232 1.19 80.78 -50.95
N ARG A 233 1.40 79.45 -50.98
CA ARG A 233 1.28 78.58 -49.82
C ARG A 233 2.37 78.88 -48.79
N ILE A 234 3.61 79.14 -49.21
CA ILE A 234 4.69 79.59 -48.33
C ILE A 234 4.30 80.92 -47.66
N ALA A 235 3.77 81.89 -48.40
CA ALA A 235 3.32 83.16 -47.82
C ALA A 235 2.19 82.98 -46.77
N GLN A 236 1.26 82.05 -47.03
CA GLN A 236 0.20 81.70 -46.07
C GLN A 236 0.77 80.99 -44.83
N ILE A 237 1.71 80.06 -45.01
CA ILE A 237 2.39 79.38 -43.88
C ILE A 237 3.20 80.39 -43.07
N GLN A 238 3.88 81.34 -43.72
CA GLN A 238 4.61 82.43 -43.07
C GLN A 238 3.66 83.26 -42.18
N THR A 239 2.51 83.68 -42.71
CA THR A 239 1.48 84.41 -41.96
C THR A 239 0.98 83.62 -40.75
N ASN A 240 0.76 82.31 -40.92
CA ASN A 240 0.32 81.44 -39.82
C ASN A 240 1.42 81.25 -38.75
N LEU A 241 2.69 81.15 -39.16
CA LEU A 241 3.84 81.08 -38.25
C LEU A 241 4.02 82.40 -37.49
N ASP A 242 3.88 83.54 -38.16
CA ASP A 242 3.93 84.87 -37.53
C ASP A 242 2.79 85.04 -36.51
N THR A 243 1.61 84.50 -36.81
CA THR A 243 0.48 84.48 -35.86
C THR A 243 0.80 83.62 -34.64
N ILE A 244 1.32 82.40 -34.84
CA ILE A 244 1.72 81.50 -33.75
C ILE A 244 2.84 82.12 -32.91
N ASP A 245 3.85 82.73 -33.54
CA ASP A 245 4.97 83.38 -32.85
C ASP A 245 4.48 84.63 -32.09
N GLY A 246 3.50 85.36 -32.63
CA GLY A 246 2.79 86.46 -31.98
C GLY A 246 1.96 86.04 -30.77
N GLU A 247 1.40 84.82 -30.75
CA GLU A 247 0.70 84.24 -29.60
C GLU A 247 1.66 83.60 -28.57
N LEU A 248 2.78 83.00 -29.02
CA LEU A 248 3.76 82.34 -28.16
C LEU A 248 4.50 83.31 -27.26
N LYS A 249 4.94 84.45 -27.81
CA LYS A 249 5.71 85.45 -27.07
C LYS A 249 5.00 85.93 -25.79
N PRO A 250 3.74 86.41 -25.83
CA PRO A 250 3.05 86.86 -24.62
C PRO A 250 2.77 85.71 -23.64
N LEU A 251 2.53 84.47 -24.12
CA LEU A 251 2.36 83.31 -23.25
C LEU A 251 3.66 82.94 -22.52
N GLN A 252 4.80 83.02 -23.20
CA GLN A 252 6.13 82.78 -22.60
C GLN A 252 6.48 83.87 -21.58
N GLU A 253 6.16 85.14 -21.87
CA GLU A 253 6.34 86.26 -20.95
C GLU A 253 5.47 86.09 -19.70
N GLN A 254 4.20 85.74 -19.85
CA GLN A 254 3.30 85.45 -18.72
C GLN A 254 3.75 84.24 -17.91
N LEU A 255 4.19 83.17 -18.58
CA LEU A 255 4.71 81.98 -17.91
C LEU A 255 5.97 82.32 -17.08
N ALA A 256 6.91 83.08 -17.65
CA ALA A 256 8.12 83.51 -16.96
C ALA A 256 7.79 84.44 -15.77
N GLU A 257 6.82 85.34 -15.93
CA GLU A 257 6.34 86.22 -14.85
C GLU A 257 5.74 85.40 -13.71
N LYS A 258 4.83 84.46 -14.00
CA LYS A 258 4.19 83.61 -13.00
C LYS A 258 5.16 82.64 -12.34
N GLN A 259 6.14 82.13 -13.08
CA GLN A 259 7.24 81.35 -12.52
C GLN A 259 8.10 82.19 -11.57
N ALA A 260 8.46 83.42 -11.94
CA ALA A 260 9.20 84.33 -11.07
C ALA A 260 8.40 84.71 -9.81
N GLU A 261 7.09 84.92 -9.94
CA GLU A 261 6.17 85.16 -8.82
C GLU A 261 6.13 83.96 -7.86
N PHE A 262 6.02 82.75 -8.42
CA PHE A 262 6.02 81.51 -7.65
C PHE A 262 7.37 81.28 -6.94
N ASP A 263 8.49 81.46 -7.64
CA ASP A 263 9.83 81.30 -7.07
C ASP A 263 10.10 82.32 -5.97
N LYS A 264 9.69 83.58 -6.16
CA LYS A 264 9.77 84.63 -5.14
C LYS A 264 8.98 84.26 -3.88
N ASN A 265 7.77 83.76 -4.04
CA ASN A 265 6.91 83.38 -2.92
C ASN A 265 7.36 82.06 -2.25
N MET A 266 8.00 81.16 -2.98
CA MET A 266 8.59 79.92 -2.46
C MET A 266 9.98 80.12 -1.83
N ALA A 267 10.71 81.18 -2.19
CA ALA A 267 12.07 81.42 -1.73
C ALA A 267 12.25 81.31 -0.18
N PRO A 268 11.33 81.83 0.66
CA PRO A 268 11.47 81.72 2.12
C PRO A 268 11.43 80.28 2.64
N VAL A 269 10.76 79.38 1.93
CA VAL A 269 10.54 77.98 2.34
C VAL A 269 11.23 76.96 1.43
N ALA A 270 11.95 77.39 0.39
CA ALA A 270 12.51 76.50 -0.62
C ALA A 270 13.45 75.44 -0.04
N THR A 271 14.32 75.83 0.89
CA THR A 271 15.24 74.91 1.59
C THR A 271 14.50 73.94 2.52
N ALA A 272 13.49 74.44 3.25
CA ALA A 272 12.65 73.64 4.13
C ALA A 272 11.83 72.61 3.32
N TYR A 273 11.25 73.01 2.20
CA TYR A 273 10.49 72.16 1.30
C TYR A 273 11.34 71.04 0.67
N ARG A 274 12.56 71.37 0.19
CA ARG A 274 13.50 70.35 -0.33
C ARG A 274 13.89 69.33 0.74
N THR A 275 14.15 69.81 1.96
CA THR A 275 14.48 68.96 3.12
C THR A 275 13.31 68.06 3.49
N MET A 276 12.09 68.61 3.55
CA MET A 276 10.86 67.88 3.81
C MET A 276 10.63 66.76 2.78
N ARG A 277 10.75 67.05 1.48
CA ARG A 277 10.61 66.06 0.40
C ARG A 277 11.63 64.93 0.51
N TRP A 278 12.87 65.27 0.82
CA TRP A 278 13.92 64.28 1.01
C TRP A 278 13.66 63.40 2.24
N LEU A 279 13.31 64.00 3.39
CA LEU A 279 12.98 63.27 4.61
C LEU A 279 11.79 62.33 4.37
N GLN A 280 10.76 62.78 3.66
CA GLN A 280 9.61 61.96 3.31
C GLN A 280 10.00 60.74 2.46
N GLN A 281 10.82 60.93 1.43
CA GLN A 281 11.31 59.83 0.59
C GLN A 281 12.14 58.84 1.41
N ARG A 282 13.04 59.35 2.26
CA ARG A 282 13.91 58.52 3.11
C ARG A 282 13.12 57.73 4.15
N ILE A 283 12.14 58.33 4.84
CA ILE A 283 11.25 57.64 5.79
C ILE A 283 10.52 56.50 5.08
N ASN A 284 10.04 56.72 3.85
CA ASN A 284 9.35 55.68 3.08
C ASN A 284 10.29 54.53 2.70
N THR A 285 11.50 54.84 2.23
CA THR A 285 12.51 53.82 1.86
C THR A 285 12.97 53.03 3.09
N VAL A 286 13.34 53.70 4.18
CA VAL A 286 13.78 53.05 5.43
C VAL A 286 12.66 52.21 6.02
N GLY A 287 11.43 52.72 6.11
CA GLY A 287 10.29 51.95 6.61
C GLY A 287 9.97 50.71 5.78
N THR A 288 10.16 50.77 4.45
CA THR A 288 10.00 49.60 3.57
C THR A 288 11.12 48.57 3.80
N LEU A 289 12.36 49.01 3.98
CA LEU A 289 13.49 48.13 4.27
C LEU A 289 13.35 47.45 5.64
N GLU A 290 12.95 48.18 6.68
CA GLU A 290 12.70 47.64 8.02
C GLU A 290 11.59 46.57 8.00
N ALA A 291 10.46 46.85 7.35
CA ALA A 291 9.37 45.88 7.22
C ALA A 291 9.81 44.59 6.49
N ASN A 292 10.62 44.72 5.45
CA ASN A 292 11.17 43.58 4.72
C ASN A 292 12.16 42.77 5.56
N ILE A 293 13.03 43.45 6.33
CA ILE A 293 13.98 42.80 7.25
C ILE A 293 13.22 42.01 8.33
N GLN A 294 12.18 42.61 8.93
CA GLN A 294 11.37 41.93 9.96
C GLN A 294 10.68 40.67 9.41
N ARG A 295 10.11 40.74 8.19
CA ARG A 295 9.53 39.57 7.54
C ARG A 295 10.56 38.47 7.30
N LEU A 296 11.73 38.84 6.75
CA LEU A 296 12.82 37.89 6.50
C LEU A 296 13.35 37.23 7.79
N MET A 297 13.42 37.97 8.90
CA MET A 297 13.80 37.41 10.21
C MET A 297 12.78 36.38 10.71
N SER A 298 11.49 36.70 10.65
CA SER A 298 10.41 35.76 11.03
C SER A 298 10.42 34.50 10.16
N ASP A 299 10.62 34.67 8.86
CA ASP A 299 10.70 33.58 7.88
C ASP A 299 11.95 32.70 8.10
N LEU A 300 13.07 33.30 8.51
CA LEU A 300 14.31 32.60 8.85
C LEU A 300 14.15 31.78 10.13
N ASP A 301 13.54 32.34 11.17
CA ASP A 301 13.27 31.64 12.42
C ASP A 301 12.35 30.43 12.21
N THR A 302 11.33 30.58 11.37
CA THR A 302 10.43 29.49 11.00
C THR A 302 11.17 28.37 10.27
N ALA A 303 12.00 28.73 9.28
CA ALA A 303 12.81 27.75 8.53
C ALA A 303 13.83 27.03 9.43
N ARG A 304 14.42 27.74 10.41
CA ARG A 304 15.35 27.15 11.38
C ARG A 304 14.66 26.16 12.32
N LYS A 305 13.47 26.49 12.82
CA LYS A 305 12.67 25.57 13.65
C LYS A 305 12.28 24.29 12.89
N ASP A 306 11.87 24.42 11.62
CA ASP A 306 11.57 23.25 10.77
C ASP A 306 12.82 22.37 10.55
N LEU A 307 13.99 22.99 10.33
CA LEU A 307 15.25 22.27 10.22
C LEU A 307 15.59 21.51 11.51
N ASP A 308 15.51 22.17 12.67
CA ASP A 308 15.82 21.57 13.97
C ASP A 308 14.91 20.37 14.28
N ALA A 309 13.60 20.49 14.00
CA ALA A 309 12.64 19.40 14.19
C ALA A 309 12.96 18.17 13.31
N ARG A 310 13.37 18.40 12.06
CA ARG A 310 13.77 17.31 11.13
C ARG A 310 15.05 16.62 11.58
N LEU A 311 16.03 17.39 12.04
CA LEU A 311 17.30 16.87 12.53
C LEU A 311 17.15 16.05 13.81
N GLN A 312 16.27 16.48 14.73
CA GLN A 312 15.91 15.70 15.92
C GLN A 312 15.29 14.34 15.54
N GLY A 313 14.37 14.32 14.57
CA GLY A 313 13.78 13.06 14.10
C GLY A 313 14.77 12.11 13.42
N LEU A 314 15.92 12.61 12.96
CA LEU A 314 16.99 11.83 12.33
C LEU A 314 18.14 11.49 13.27
N ASN A 315 18.18 12.09 14.47
CA ASN A 315 19.32 12.07 15.39
C ASN A 315 20.64 12.49 14.73
N LEU A 316 20.58 13.54 13.90
CA LEU A 316 21.74 14.07 13.15
C LEU A 316 22.00 15.54 13.53
N PRO A 317 23.27 15.98 13.54
CA PRO A 317 23.60 17.39 13.76
C PRO A 317 23.30 18.26 12.53
N ALA A 318 23.19 19.57 12.77
CA ALA A 318 22.93 20.60 11.74
C ALA A 318 24.20 20.94 10.93
N ASP A 319 24.83 19.94 10.31
CA ASP A 319 26.03 20.12 9.49
C ASP A 319 25.86 19.48 8.10
N VAL A 320 26.18 20.24 7.05
CA VAL A 320 26.01 19.82 5.64
C VAL A 320 26.83 18.58 5.35
N GLU A 321 28.08 18.56 5.83
CA GLU A 321 29.00 17.47 5.55
C GLU A 321 28.57 16.19 6.27
N THR A 322 28.14 16.31 7.53
CA THR A 322 27.57 15.20 8.29
C THR A 322 26.29 14.64 7.62
N LEU A 323 25.39 15.50 7.14
CA LEU A 323 24.19 15.07 6.41
C LEU A 323 24.50 14.37 5.09
N ARG A 324 25.50 14.86 4.34
CA ARG A 324 25.95 14.24 3.09
C ARG A 324 26.58 12.86 3.34
N ASN A 325 27.40 12.73 4.38
CA ASN A 325 28.00 11.46 4.77
C ASN A 325 26.94 10.46 5.23
N ALA A 326 25.96 10.90 6.03
CA ALA A 326 24.83 10.06 6.44
C ALA A 326 23.97 9.61 5.25
N LEU A 327 23.76 10.49 4.26
CA LEU A 327 23.06 10.16 3.02
C LEU A 327 23.81 9.08 2.22
N ALA A 328 25.12 9.26 2.03
CA ALA A 328 25.96 8.32 1.28
C ALA A 328 25.99 6.94 1.94
N GLU A 329 26.13 6.88 3.27
CA GLU A 329 26.15 5.62 4.02
C GLU A 329 24.80 4.89 3.93
N ARG A 330 23.68 5.62 4.04
CA ARG A 330 22.34 5.02 3.89
C ARG A 330 22.07 4.54 2.46
N GLN A 331 22.52 5.28 1.44
CA GLN A 331 22.43 4.86 0.05
C GLN A 331 23.24 3.58 -0.20
N LYS A 332 24.45 3.48 0.36
CA LYS A 332 25.28 2.27 0.29
C LYS A 332 24.59 1.10 0.97
N SER A 333 24.03 1.30 2.16
CA SER A 333 23.29 0.27 2.90
C SER A 333 22.06 -0.24 2.13
N VAL A 334 21.32 0.64 1.45
CA VAL A 334 20.22 0.24 0.55
C VAL A 334 20.74 -0.61 -0.61
N ALA A 335 21.82 -0.21 -1.28
CA ALA A 335 22.38 -0.96 -2.40
C ALA A 335 22.87 -2.36 -1.99
N GLU A 336 23.49 -2.48 -0.80
CA GLU A 336 23.90 -3.77 -0.24
C GLU A 336 22.69 -4.67 0.10
N MET A 337 21.62 -4.09 0.65
CA MET A 337 20.38 -4.83 0.91
C MET A 337 19.68 -5.26 -0.37
N ASP A 338 19.61 -4.40 -1.39
CA ASP A 338 19.01 -4.74 -2.68
C ASP A 338 19.77 -5.93 -3.31
N LYS A 339 21.10 -5.96 -3.22
CA LYS A 339 21.90 -7.12 -3.66
C LYS A 339 21.55 -8.40 -2.89
N LYS A 340 21.55 -8.35 -1.55
CA LYS A 340 21.18 -9.51 -0.71
C LYS A 340 19.76 -9.99 -1.00
N PHE A 341 18.82 -9.06 -1.24
CA PHE A 341 17.45 -9.39 -1.61
C PHE A 341 17.41 -10.15 -2.94
N GLN A 342 18.13 -9.70 -3.97
CA GLN A 342 18.20 -10.40 -5.25
C GLN A 342 18.82 -11.81 -5.14
N ASP A 343 19.87 -11.95 -4.33
CA ASP A 343 20.50 -13.25 -4.05
C ASP A 343 19.49 -14.22 -3.41
N GLN A 344 18.70 -13.74 -2.43
CA GLN A 344 17.66 -14.53 -1.77
C GLN A 344 16.50 -14.87 -2.70
N VAL A 345 16.05 -13.94 -3.55
CA VAL A 345 15.01 -14.21 -4.58
C VAL A 345 15.48 -15.32 -5.53
N THR A 346 16.75 -15.30 -5.93
CA THR A 346 17.33 -16.33 -6.79
C THR A 346 17.39 -17.68 -6.07
N ALA A 347 17.82 -17.69 -4.80
CA ALA A 347 17.84 -18.89 -3.97
C ALA A 347 16.43 -19.48 -3.76
N ARG A 348 15.41 -18.63 -3.55
CA ARG A 348 14.00 -19.03 -3.48
C ARG A 348 13.55 -19.77 -4.73
N ALA A 349 13.88 -19.22 -5.90
CA ALA A 349 13.49 -19.79 -7.18
C ALA A 349 14.14 -21.15 -7.40
N ALA A 350 15.42 -21.31 -7.05
CA ALA A 350 16.11 -22.59 -7.09
C ALA A 350 15.44 -23.62 -6.16
N LEU A 351 15.21 -23.24 -4.89
CA LEU A 351 14.60 -24.12 -3.89
C LEU A 351 13.19 -24.59 -4.30
N ARG A 352 12.40 -23.72 -4.96
CA ARG A 352 11.10 -24.10 -5.52
C ARG A 352 11.19 -25.16 -6.59
N ARG A 353 12.18 -25.06 -7.49
CA ARG A 353 12.40 -26.06 -8.54
C ARG A 353 12.78 -27.40 -7.91
N ASP A 354 13.69 -27.38 -6.94
CA ASP A 354 14.13 -28.58 -6.22
C ASP A 354 12.97 -29.24 -5.46
N LEU A 355 12.16 -28.45 -4.76
CA LEU A 355 10.97 -28.93 -4.07
C LEU A 355 9.99 -29.58 -5.04
N GLN A 356 9.74 -28.97 -6.20
CA GLN A 356 8.85 -29.53 -7.20
C GLN A 356 9.40 -30.84 -7.79
N ALA A 357 10.71 -30.89 -8.08
CA ALA A 357 11.36 -32.10 -8.56
C ALA A 357 11.25 -33.24 -7.54
N GLN A 358 11.48 -32.96 -6.25
CA GLN A 358 11.34 -33.92 -5.17
C GLN A 358 9.89 -34.41 -4.99
N LYS A 359 8.91 -33.51 -5.09
CA LYS A 359 7.48 -33.89 -5.06
C LYS A 359 7.10 -34.80 -6.23
N ASN A 360 7.60 -34.51 -7.43
CA ASN A 360 7.37 -35.34 -8.60
C ASN A 360 8.01 -36.74 -8.43
N LEU A 361 9.23 -36.81 -7.91
CA LEU A 361 9.92 -38.07 -7.65
C LEU A 361 9.22 -38.89 -6.57
N LEU A 362 8.73 -38.24 -5.51
CA LEU A 362 7.93 -38.86 -4.46
C LEU A 362 6.63 -39.48 -5.02
N ALA A 363 5.93 -38.75 -5.89
CA ALA A 363 4.73 -39.25 -6.56
C ALA A 363 5.03 -40.44 -7.50
N ALA A 364 6.17 -40.40 -8.19
CA ALA A 364 6.63 -41.51 -9.02
C ALA A 364 6.94 -42.76 -8.17
N GLN A 365 7.63 -42.61 -7.03
CA GLN A 365 7.91 -43.72 -6.10
C GLN A 365 6.61 -44.35 -5.55
N GLN A 366 5.59 -43.55 -5.25
CA GLN A 366 4.28 -44.07 -4.82
C GLN A 366 3.58 -44.88 -5.91
N THR A 367 3.62 -44.35 -7.14
CA THR A 367 3.01 -45.02 -8.30
C THR A 367 3.71 -46.34 -8.60
N ASP A 368 5.04 -46.34 -8.58
CA ASP A 368 5.87 -47.52 -8.80
C ASP A 368 5.64 -48.58 -7.71
N LEU A 369 5.64 -48.19 -6.44
CA LEU A 369 5.34 -49.11 -5.33
C LEU A 369 3.98 -49.80 -5.51
N THR A 370 2.95 -49.02 -5.85
CA THR A 370 1.60 -49.55 -6.08
C THR A 370 1.59 -50.52 -7.26
N ALA A 371 2.31 -50.20 -8.34
CA ALA A 371 2.43 -51.04 -9.51
C ALA A 371 3.16 -52.36 -9.19
N GLN A 372 4.25 -52.31 -8.43
CA GLN A 372 5.00 -53.50 -7.98
C GLN A 372 4.11 -54.45 -7.16
N PHE A 373 3.33 -53.93 -6.20
CA PHE A 373 2.40 -54.76 -5.43
C PHE A 373 1.32 -55.38 -6.30
N ARG A 374 0.72 -54.61 -7.22
CA ARG A 374 -0.25 -55.15 -8.18
C ARG A 374 0.34 -56.23 -9.07
N GLN A 375 1.54 -56.02 -9.58
CA GLN A 375 2.24 -57.00 -10.40
C GLN A 375 2.47 -58.29 -9.60
N ARG A 376 2.98 -58.20 -8.36
CA ARG A 376 3.19 -59.36 -7.50
C ARG A 376 1.89 -60.10 -7.21
N LEU A 377 0.78 -59.39 -7.00
CA LEU A 377 -0.54 -60.01 -6.82
C LEU A 377 -1.02 -60.74 -8.09
N ASN A 378 -0.79 -60.17 -9.28
CA ASN A 378 -1.15 -60.81 -10.54
C ASN A 378 -0.37 -62.10 -10.83
N VAL A 379 0.88 -62.22 -10.36
CA VAL A 379 1.71 -63.43 -10.58
C VAL A 379 1.55 -64.45 -9.44
N ALA A 380 0.98 -64.05 -8.30
CA ALA A 380 0.72 -64.95 -7.18
C ALA A 380 -0.23 -66.08 -7.61
N LYS A 381 0.19 -67.33 -7.39
CA LYS A 381 -0.56 -68.52 -7.81
C LYS A 381 -1.43 -69.08 -6.70
N THR A 382 -1.19 -68.63 -5.46
CA THR A 382 -1.89 -69.13 -4.28
C THR A 382 -2.41 -67.99 -3.42
N TYR A 383 -3.54 -68.24 -2.74
CA TYR A 383 -4.06 -67.30 -1.74
C TYR A 383 -3.05 -66.99 -0.64
N ARG A 384 -2.22 -67.98 -0.26
CA ARG A 384 -1.15 -67.78 0.71
C ARG A 384 -0.19 -66.68 0.28
N GLU A 385 0.29 -66.71 -0.96
CA GLU A 385 1.18 -65.68 -1.52
C GLU A 385 0.49 -64.31 -1.58
N MET A 386 -0.77 -64.27 -2.01
CA MET A 386 -1.57 -63.03 -2.05
C MET A 386 -1.68 -62.40 -0.66
N TYR A 387 -1.97 -63.20 0.38
CA TYR A 387 -2.08 -62.70 1.75
C TYR A 387 -0.73 -62.26 2.35
N VAL A 388 0.38 -62.87 1.94
CA VAL A 388 1.73 -62.36 2.29
C VAL A 388 1.91 -60.96 1.71
N ILE A 389 1.59 -60.78 0.41
CA ILE A 389 1.70 -59.48 -0.25
C ILE A 389 0.79 -58.43 0.41
N VAL A 390 -0.46 -58.78 0.75
CA VAL A 390 -1.35 -57.88 1.49
C VAL A 390 -0.79 -57.51 2.86
N GLY A 391 -0.21 -58.47 3.59
CA GLY A 391 0.44 -58.20 4.88
C GLY A 391 1.63 -57.24 4.76
N GLU A 392 2.44 -57.39 3.71
CA GLU A 392 3.52 -56.45 3.40
C GLU A 392 2.97 -55.04 3.08
N MET A 393 1.94 -54.92 2.25
CA MET A 393 1.30 -53.63 1.95
C MET A 393 0.80 -52.94 3.23
N LEU A 394 0.16 -53.70 4.13
CA LEU A 394 -0.35 -53.16 5.39
C LEU A 394 0.76 -52.74 6.36
N THR A 395 1.91 -53.41 6.30
CA THR A 395 3.10 -53.00 7.08
C THR A 395 3.59 -51.62 6.61
N VAL A 396 3.61 -51.36 5.30
CA VAL A 396 3.95 -50.03 4.77
C VAL A 396 2.92 -48.99 5.17
N VAL A 397 1.63 -49.34 5.11
CA VAL A 397 0.53 -48.46 5.55
C VAL A 397 0.69 -48.08 7.02
N GLU A 398 1.01 -49.04 7.89
CA GLU A 398 1.23 -48.80 9.31
C GLU A 398 2.42 -47.89 9.58
N ASP A 399 3.55 -48.17 8.93
CA ASP A 399 4.73 -47.32 9.02
C ASP A 399 4.36 -45.88 8.64
N LEU A 400 3.79 -45.67 7.45
CA LEU A 400 3.44 -44.33 6.95
C LEU A 400 2.42 -43.60 7.81
N LEU A 401 1.40 -44.30 8.32
CA LEU A 401 0.39 -43.70 9.20
C LEU A 401 0.92 -43.39 10.61
N SER A 402 1.99 -44.06 11.05
CA SER A 402 2.61 -43.83 12.35
C SER A 402 3.58 -42.65 12.39
N ARG A 403 4.06 -42.21 11.22
CA ARG A 403 5.00 -41.08 11.12
C ARG A 403 4.31 -39.75 11.46
N ALA A 404 5.09 -38.76 11.90
CA ALA A 404 4.59 -37.45 12.31
C ALA A 404 4.22 -36.53 11.12
N ASP A 405 4.78 -36.79 9.93
CA ASP A 405 4.51 -35.97 8.74
C ASP A 405 3.12 -36.28 8.16
N THR A 406 2.29 -35.23 8.07
CA THR A 406 0.93 -35.32 7.52
C THR A 406 0.91 -35.81 6.07
N ASN A 407 1.93 -35.48 5.27
CA ASN A 407 2.02 -35.94 3.89
C ASN A 407 2.27 -37.45 3.83
N GLN A 408 3.18 -37.98 4.66
CA GLN A 408 3.39 -39.43 4.78
C GLN A 408 2.12 -40.15 5.26
N GLN A 409 1.43 -39.61 6.26
CA GLN A 409 0.16 -40.18 6.73
C GLN A 409 -0.89 -40.22 5.61
N ARG A 410 -0.96 -39.19 4.77
CA ARG A 410 -1.85 -39.18 3.59
C ARG A 410 -1.49 -40.25 2.57
N ILE A 411 -0.20 -40.48 2.33
CA ILE A 411 0.26 -41.57 1.46
C ILE A 411 -0.15 -42.91 2.06
N GLY A 412 0.05 -43.10 3.36
CA GLY A 412 -0.40 -44.29 4.10
C GLY A 412 -1.90 -44.53 3.96
N LEU A 413 -2.71 -43.47 4.08
CA LEU A 413 -4.16 -43.54 3.85
C LEU A 413 -4.51 -43.92 2.41
N GLN A 414 -3.82 -43.34 1.41
CA GLN A 414 -4.05 -43.70 0.01
C GLN A 414 -3.72 -45.16 -0.27
N MET A 415 -2.59 -45.64 0.26
CA MET A 415 -2.19 -47.04 0.17
C MET A 415 -3.21 -47.95 0.88
N ALA A 416 -3.71 -47.58 2.05
CA ALA A 416 -4.71 -48.37 2.77
C ALA A 416 -6.00 -48.59 1.93
N VAL A 417 -6.48 -47.53 1.29
CA VAL A 417 -7.64 -47.59 0.39
C VAL A 417 -7.35 -48.51 -0.79
N GLN A 418 -6.18 -48.37 -1.42
CA GLN A 418 -5.78 -49.22 -2.54
C GLN A 418 -5.66 -50.69 -2.14
N THR A 419 -5.07 -50.98 -0.97
CA THR A 419 -4.99 -52.36 -0.44
C THR A 419 -6.39 -52.94 -0.23
N GLY A 420 -7.33 -52.16 0.32
CA GLY A 420 -8.72 -52.58 0.45
C GLY A 420 -9.38 -52.87 -0.90
N VAL A 421 -9.17 -52.01 -1.89
CA VAL A 421 -9.67 -52.21 -3.26
C VAL A 421 -9.11 -53.49 -3.87
N LEU A 422 -7.80 -53.73 -3.76
CA LEU A 422 -7.16 -54.95 -4.26
C LEU A 422 -7.70 -56.21 -3.56
N CYS A 423 -7.96 -56.13 -2.25
CA CYS A 423 -8.60 -57.23 -1.51
C CYS A 423 -10.00 -57.55 -2.06
N SER A 424 -10.76 -56.53 -2.46
CA SER A 424 -12.11 -56.69 -3.01
C SER A 424 -12.18 -56.95 -4.52
N THR A 425 -11.06 -56.93 -5.24
CA THR A 425 -11.09 -57.00 -6.71
C THR A 425 -11.28 -58.45 -7.17
N PRO A 426 -12.28 -58.73 -8.05
CA PRO A 426 -12.44 -60.04 -8.68
C PRO A 426 -11.17 -60.48 -9.41
N ASN A 427 -10.84 -61.76 -9.35
CA ASN A 427 -9.65 -62.39 -9.91
C ASN A 427 -8.30 -61.88 -9.36
N LEU A 428 -8.28 -61.14 -8.25
CA LEU A 428 -7.06 -60.77 -7.52
C LEU A 428 -6.97 -61.48 -6.18
N VAL A 429 -7.67 -60.99 -5.15
CA VAL A 429 -7.66 -61.59 -3.79
C VAL A 429 -9.04 -62.10 -3.39
N GLU A 430 -10.11 -61.44 -3.88
CA GLU A 430 -11.51 -61.81 -3.65
C GLU A 430 -11.90 -61.99 -2.17
N ASN A 431 -11.31 -61.19 -1.29
CA ASN A 431 -11.57 -61.23 0.14
C ASN A 431 -12.24 -59.93 0.62
N TYR A 432 -13.56 -59.88 0.43
CA TYR A 432 -14.38 -58.73 0.81
C TYR A 432 -14.39 -58.47 2.31
N TRP A 433 -14.35 -59.53 3.14
CA TRP A 433 -14.23 -59.39 4.59
C TRP A 433 -12.95 -58.65 4.96
N LEU A 434 -11.81 -59.04 4.39
CA LEU A 434 -10.53 -58.40 4.65
C LEU A 434 -10.53 -56.93 4.17
N ALA A 435 -11.13 -56.65 3.01
CA ALA A 435 -11.30 -55.28 2.52
C ALA A 435 -12.09 -54.40 3.51
N ALA A 436 -13.19 -54.92 4.07
CA ALA A 436 -14.00 -54.22 5.06
C ALA A 436 -13.21 -53.93 6.35
N ARG A 437 -12.47 -54.94 6.86
CA ARG A 437 -11.64 -54.77 8.05
C ARG A 437 -10.51 -53.76 7.82
N ILE A 438 -9.89 -53.72 6.63
CA ILE A 438 -8.88 -52.70 6.28
C ILE A 438 -9.48 -51.28 6.33
N GLY A 439 -10.71 -51.12 5.83
CA GLY A 439 -11.46 -49.87 5.92
C GLY A 439 -11.60 -49.38 7.37
N GLU A 440 -12.02 -50.27 8.28
CA GLU A 440 -12.14 -49.98 9.71
C GLU A 440 -10.81 -49.67 10.40
N ALA A 441 -9.78 -50.44 10.09
CA ALA A 441 -8.51 -50.44 10.79
C ALA A 441 -7.62 -49.24 10.42
N TYR A 442 -7.67 -48.81 9.16
CA TYR A 442 -6.71 -47.86 8.60
C TYR A 442 -7.36 -46.68 7.88
N VAL A 443 -8.50 -46.87 7.20
CA VAL A 443 -9.10 -45.80 6.39
C VAL A 443 -9.95 -44.85 7.25
N LEU A 444 -10.98 -45.36 7.91
CA LEU A 444 -11.91 -44.57 8.72
C LEU A 444 -11.24 -43.77 9.84
N PRO A 445 -10.28 -44.31 10.61
CA PRO A 445 -9.65 -43.58 11.72
C PRO A 445 -8.83 -42.39 11.24
N ASN A 446 -8.28 -42.49 10.02
CA ASN A 446 -7.40 -41.48 9.42
C ASN A 446 -8.11 -40.62 8.38
N ARG A 447 -9.45 -40.72 8.25
CA ARG A 447 -10.22 -40.03 7.20
C ARG A 447 -10.07 -38.52 7.19
N HIS A 448 -9.82 -37.92 8.36
CA HIS A 448 -9.60 -36.49 8.51
C HIS A 448 -8.36 -36.00 7.75
N MET A 449 -7.40 -36.90 7.45
CA MET A 449 -6.23 -36.58 6.62
C MET A 449 -6.60 -36.30 5.15
N ALA A 450 -7.82 -36.66 4.71
CA ALA A 450 -8.35 -36.34 3.39
C ALA A 450 -8.99 -34.95 3.28
N ASN A 451 -8.96 -34.15 4.35
CA ASN A 451 -9.54 -32.80 4.42
C ASN A 451 -8.67 -31.72 3.76
N GLU A 452 -8.24 -31.92 2.52
CA GLU A 452 -7.54 -30.87 1.76
C GLU A 452 -8.47 -30.14 0.79
N PRO A 453 -8.39 -28.80 0.71
CA PRO A 453 -9.01 -28.05 -0.37
C PRO A 453 -8.51 -28.60 -1.72
N ASN A 454 -9.43 -28.84 -2.67
CA ASN A 454 -9.15 -29.31 -4.04
C ASN A 454 -8.77 -30.79 -4.20
N ARG A 455 -8.91 -31.64 -3.17
CA ARG A 455 -8.69 -33.08 -3.34
C ARG A 455 -9.82 -33.72 -4.15
N LYS A 456 -9.46 -34.55 -5.14
CA LYS A 456 -10.42 -35.25 -6.01
C LYS A 456 -10.72 -36.66 -5.48
N PRO A 457 -11.91 -37.23 -5.77
CA PRO A 457 -12.17 -38.65 -5.56
C PRO A 457 -11.07 -39.53 -6.17
N PRO A 458 -10.72 -40.68 -5.56
CA PRO A 458 -11.41 -41.34 -4.45
C PRO A 458 -10.96 -40.85 -3.05
N PHE A 459 -10.16 -39.79 -2.95
CA PHE A 459 -9.52 -39.38 -1.70
C PHE A 459 -10.17 -38.16 -1.04
N THR A 460 -11.50 -38.12 -1.04
CA THR A 460 -12.29 -37.18 -0.24
C THR A 460 -12.91 -37.93 0.95
N PRO A 461 -13.20 -37.27 2.09
CA PRO A 461 -13.78 -37.93 3.27
C PRO A 461 -15.03 -38.75 2.93
N ASP A 462 -15.93 -38.19 2.12
CA ASP A 462 -17.12 -38.88 1.65
C ASP A 462 -16.79 -40.10 0.79
N ALA A 463 -15.85 -39.98 -0.16
CA ALA A 463 -15.45 -41.10 -1.00
C ALA A 463 -14.85 -42.23 -0.17
N LEU A 464 -14.07 -41.92 0.87
CA LEU A 464 -13.52 -42.92 1.80
C LEU A 464 -14.62 -43.68 2.55
N VAL A 465 -15.64 -42.96 3.03
CA VAL A 465 -16.81 -43.57 3.69
C VAL A 465 -17.56 -44.47 2.70
N GLN A 466 -17.80 -43.99 1.48
CA GLN A 466 -18.46 -44.79 0.44
C GLN A 466 -17.66 -46.04 0.07
N SER A 467 -16.33 -45.95 -0.01
CA SER A 467 -15.48 -47.13 -0.22
C SER A 467 -15.62 -48.16 0.91
N CYS A 468 -15.72 -47.72 2.17
CA CYS A 468 -15.95 -48.63 3.31
C CYS A 468 -17.35 -49.24 3.28
N ILE A 469 -18.38 -48.48 2.91
CA ILE A 469 -19.76 -48.98 2.74
C ILE A 469 -19.81 -50.06 1.65
N ALA A 470 -19.15 -49.81 0.51
CA ALA A 470 -19.06 -50.81 -0.56
C ALA A 470 -18.36 -52.08 -0.07
N ALA A 471 -17.28 -51.96 0.70
CA ALA A 471 -16.59 -53.11 1.28
C ALA A 471 -17.50 -53.92 2.23
N TYR A 472 -18.29 -53.26 3.10
CA TYR A 472 -19.25 -53.94 3.97
C TYR A 472 -20.36 -54.66 3.21
N ARG A 473 -20.92 -54.02 2.17
CA ARG A 473 -21.93 -54.66 1.31
C ARG A 473 -21.39 -55.92 0.66
N ASN A 474 -20.19 -55.83 0.09
CA ASN A 474 -19.57 -56.97 -0.57
C ASN A 474 -19.17 -58.08 0.42
N ALA A 475 -18.87 -57.73 1.67
CA ALA A 475 -18.63 -58.67 2.76
C ALA A 475 -19.93 -59.29 3.33
N ASN A 476 -21.10 -58.87 2.84
CA ASN A 476 -22.41 -59.23 3.37
C ASN A 476 -22.58 -58.86 4.86
N GLU A 477 -22.08 -57.68 5.25
CA GLU A 477 -22.17 -57.11 6.62
C GLU A 477 -22.97 -55.79 6.63
N PRO A 478 -24.21 -55.74 6.10
CA PRO A 478 -24.98 -54.50 6.00
C PRO A 478 -25.29 -53.86 7.35
N GLU A 479 -25.29 -54.63 8.44
CA GLU A 479 -25.50 -54.14 9.81
C GLU A 479 -24.41 -53.17 10.28
N ARG A 480 -23.23 -53.19 9.65
CA ARG A 480 -22.12 -52.26 9.94
C ARG A 480 -22.29 -50.88 9.32
N ILE A 481 -23.10 -50.77 8.26
CA ILE A 481 -23.22 -49.55 7.45
C ILE A 481 -23.92 -48.42 8.23
N ILE A 482 -24.99 -48.73 8.95
CA ILE A 482 -25.77 -47.72 9.69
C ILE A 482 -24.97 -47.09 10.84
N PRO A 483 -24.29 -47.86 11.72
CA PRO A 483 -23.40 -47.29 12.73
C PRO A 483 -22.33 -46.38 12.12
N LEU A 484 -21.70 -46.79 11.01
CA LEU A 484 -20.73 -45.99 10.27
C LEU A 484 -21.33 -44.65 9.83
N LEU A 485 -22.48 -44.67 9.17
CA LEU A 485 -23.11 -43.46 8.64
C LEU A 485 -23.60 -42.52 9.74
N ARG A 486 -24.08 -43.06 10.87
CA ARG A 486 -24.42 -42.25 12.04
C ARG A 486 -23.19 -41.53 12.59
N GLU A 487 -22.07 -42.22 12.68
CA GLU A 487 -20.81 -41.61 13.12
C GLU A 487 -20.28 -40.60 12.09
N ASN A 488 -20.47 -40.87 10.80
CA ASN A 488 -20.17 -39.90 9.74
C ASN A 488 -20.97 -38.61 9.92
N LEU A 489 -22.28 -38.74 10.16
CA LEU A 489 -23.16 -37.60 10.39
C LEU A 489 -22.75 -36.80 11.64
N LYS A 490 -22.35 -37.46 12.73
CA LYS A 490 -21.87 -36.79 13.94
C LYS A 490 -20.59 -35.99 13.74
N GLN A 491 -19.75 -36.42 12.80
CA GLN A 491 -18.46 -35.78 12.53
C GLN A 491 -18.50 -34.85 11.30
N ALA A 492 -19.68 -34.61 10.73
CA ALA A 492 -19.85 -33.65 9.65
C ALA A 492 -19.45 -32.24 10.11
N ARG A 493 -18.68 -31.52 9.28
CA ARG A 493 -18.12 -30.21 9.63
C ARG A 493 -19.03 -29.04 9.29
N ASP A 494 -19.84 -29.22 8.25
CA ASP A 494 -20.76 -28.22 7.76
C ASP A 494 -22.13 -28.84 7.40
N ASP A 495 -23.12 -27.97 7.16
CA ASP A 495 -24.47 -28.39 6.82
C ASP A 495 -24.53 -29.18 5.51
N LYS A 496 -23.59 -28.94 4.58
CA LYS A 496 -23.54 -29.63 3.30
C LYS A 496 -23.11 -31.09 3.50
N GLU A 497 -22.04 -31.33 4.24
CA GLU A 497 -21.55 -32.66 4.63
C GLU A 497 -22.59 -33.39 5.49
N ALA A 498 -23.25 -32.68 6.42
CA ALA A 498 -24.32 -33.25 7.23
C ALA A 498 -25.54 -33.66 6.39
N ASN A 499 -25.96 -32.83 5.43
CA ASN A 499 -27.05 -33.14 4.52
C ASN A 499 -26.72 -34.34 3.63
N GLN A 500 -25.49 -34.40 3.10
CA GLN A 500 -25.04 -35.57 2.31
C GLN A 500 -25.06 -36.84 3.17
N ALA A 501 -24.54 -36.80 4.39
CA ALA A 501 -24.56 -37.93 5.31
C ALA A 501 -25.99 -38.37 5.66
N ARG A 502 -26.92 -37.43 5.89
CA ARG A 502 -28.35 -37.70 6.10
C ARG A 502 -28.97 -38.40 4.89
N VAL A 503 -28.70 -37.93 3.68
CA VAL A 503 -29.23 -38.53 2.44
C VAL A 503 -28.76 -39.97 2.30
N VAL A 504 -27.46 -40.23 2.47
CA VAL A 504 -26.92 -41.60 2.37
C VAL A 504 -27.52 -42.49 3.47
N LEU A 505 -27.58 -42.00 4.72
CA LEU A 505 -28.19 -42.75 5.82
C LEU A 505 -29.69 -43.05 5.59
N ALA A 506 -30.43 -42.11 5.00
CA ALA A 506 -31.83 -42.31 4.62
C ALA A 506 -31.99 -43.39 3.56
N GLN A 507 -31.10 -43.42 2.55
CA GLN A 507 -31.08 -44.44 1.51
C GLN A 507 -30.82 -45.83 2.10
N GLU A 508 -29.89 -45.96 3.06
CA GLU A 508 -29.66 -47.24 3.74
C GLU A 508 -30.87 -47.69 4.56
N PHE A 509 -31.52 -46.78 5.29
CA PHE A 509 -32.77 -47.11 5.98
C PHE A 509 -33.87 -47.55 5.01
N GLU A 510 -33.97 -46.93 3.83
CA GLU A 510 -34.90 -47.33 2.78
C GLU A 510 -34.63 -48.77 2.30
N GLN A 511 -33.34 -49.13 2.10
CA GLN A 511 -32.94 -50.46 1.64
C GLN A 511 -33.32 -51.57 2.62
N ILE A 512 -33.30 -51.30 3.93
CA ILE A 512 -33.69 -52.26 4.97
C ILE A 512 -35.13 -52.04 5.48
N SER A 513 -35.99 -51.41 4.67
CA SER A 513 -37.41 -51.18 4.95
C SER A 513 -37.72 -50.41 6.25
N ARG A 514 -36.78 -49.61 6.74
CA ARG A 514 -36.92 -48.72 7.90
C ARG A 514 -37.45 -47.35 7.48
N TYR A 515 -38.62 -47.33 6.85
CA TYR A 515 -39.15 -46.14 6.17
C TYR A 515 -39.38 -44.94 7.10
N LYS A 516 -39.77 -45.17 8.36
CA LYS A 516 -39.94 -44.08 9.35
C LYS A 516 -38.64 -43.34 9.63
N GLU A 517 -37.54 -44.07 9.77
CA GLU A 517 -36.22 -43.48 10.02
C GLU A 517 -35.63 -42.85 8.76
N ALA A 518 -35.85 -43.47 7.59
CA ALA A 518 -35.51 -42.87 6.30
C ALA A 518 -36.21 -41.51 6.10
N LEU A 519 -37.52 -41.44 6.39
CA LEU A 519 -38.31 -40.21 6.33
C LEU A 519 -37.74 -39.13 7.25
N ALA A 520 -37.45 -39.48 8.51
CA ALA A 520 -36.88 -38.55 9.48
C ALA A 520 -35.55 -37.95 8.99
N MET A 521 -34.68 -38.78 8.39
CA MET A 521 -33.40 -38.30 7.83
C MET A 521 -33.61 -37.38 6.62
N TYR A 522 -34.49 -37.70 5.68
CA TYR A 522 -34.80 -36.83 4.54
C TYR A 522 -35.44 -35.50 4.97
N GLN A 523 -36.32 -35.52 5.97
CA GLN A 523 -36.96 -34.31 6.49
C GLN A 523 -35.97 -33.36 7.18
N ALA A 524 -34.93 -33.92 7.81
CA ALA A 524 -33.86 -33.18 8.48
C ALA A 524 -32.81 -32.57 7.52
N VAL A 525 -32.91 -32.82 6.21
CA VAL A 525 -32.08 -32.12 5.22
C VAL A 525 -32.56 -30.68 5.08
N THR A 526 -31.66 -29.71 5.24
CA THR A 526 -32.00 -28.28 5.25
C THR A 526 -32.23 -27.71 3.85
N ASP A 527 -31.44 -28.14 2.86
CA ASP A 527 -31.57 -27.71 1.46
C ASP A 527 -32.29 -28.77 0.61
N LYS A 528 -33.62 -28.71 0.60
CA LYS A 528 -34.47 -29.70 -0.06
C LYS A 528 -34.60 -29.39 -1.55
N ASN A 529 -33.89 -30.14 -2.38
CA ASN A 529 -34.14 -30.14 -3.81
C ASN A 529 -35.38 -30.99 -4.18
N ARG A 530 -35.82 -30.91 -5.43
CA ARG A 530 -36.99 -31.65 -5.95
C ARG A 530 -36.89 -33.16 -5.71
N TRP A 531 -35.68 -33.73 -5.76
CA TRP A 531 -35.46 -35.16 -5.53
C TRP A 531 -35.73 -35.55 -4.07
N ILE A 532 -35.24 -34.76 -3.10
CA ILE A 532 -35.50 -34.99 -1.67
C ILE A 532 -36.99 -34.86 -1.36
N SER A 533 -37.66 -33.83 -1.89
CA SER A 533 -39.11 -33.66 -1.71
C SER A 533 -39.91 -34.85 -2.25
N ASN A 534 -39.52 -35.37 -3.42
CA ASN A 534 -40.13 -36.58 -3.98
C ASN A 534 -39.87 -37.82 -3.12
N LYS A 535 -38.67 -37.96 -2.54
CA LYS A 535 -38.33 -39.04 -1.63
C LYS A 535 -39.15 -38.99 -0.34
N ILE A 536 -39.35 -37.82 0.25
CA ILE A 536 -40.22 -37.60 1.43
C ILE A 536 -41.65 -38.10 1.12
N ALA A 537 -42.27 -37.62 0.04
CA ALA A 537 -43.62 -38.03 -0.35
C ALA A 537 -43.74 -39.53 -0.70
N ALA A 538 -42.67 -40.14 -1.24
CA ALA A 538 -42.62 -41.58 -1.48
C ALA A 538 -42.55 -42.38 -0.17
N MET A 539 -41.75 -41.95 0.81
CA MET A 539 -41.67 -42.62 2.11
C MET A 539 -42.97 -42.50 2.91
N GLU A 540 -43.62 -41.33 2.90
CA GLU A 540 -44.93 -41.13 3.53
C GLU A 540 -46.00 -42.09 2.99
N ARG A 541 -45.98 -42.34 1.67
CA ARG A 541 -46.88 -43.32 1.04
C ARG A 541 -46.56 -44.78 1.38
N ARG A 542 -45.30 -45.10 1.71
CA ARG A 542 -44.89 -46.46 2.13
C ARG A 542 -45.13 -46.74 3.62
N ILE A 543 -45.27 -45.69 4.45
CA ILE A 543 -45.54 -45.80 5.89
C ILE A 543 -47.04 -45.97 6.17
N LYS A 544 -47.89 -45.35 5.34
CA LYS A 544 -49.33 -45.60 5.31
C LYS A 544 -49.62 -46.97 4.74
#